data_AF-A0A089LRL7-F1
#
_entry.id   AF-A0A089LRL7-F1
#
_cell.length_a   1.000
_cell.length_b   1.000
_cell.length_c   1.000
_cell.angle_alpha   90.00
_cell.angle_beta   90.00
_cell.angle_gamma   90.00
#
_symmetry.space_group_name_H-M   'P 1'
#
loop_
_entity.id
_entity.type
_entity.pdbx_description
1 polymer ?
#
loop_
_entity_poly.entity_id
_entity_poly.type
_entity_poly.pdbx_seq_one_letter_code
_entity_poly.pdbx_strand_id
1 'polypeptide(L)'
;MSRFKVSTQNKIDQHIKELLRPKLIVGAIYQFRGHAYDPIVERKVLSVDERTVTYQKPTGPATCSISTFQRLYESHGVGMVRGEVQS
;
A
#
# COMPACT_ATOMS: atom_id res chain seq x y z
N MET A 1 -0.73 33.72 1.13
CA MET A 1 -1.16 32.30 1.04
C MET A 1 -1.36 31.94 -0.43
N SER A 2 -0.36 31.38 -1.10
CA SER A 2 -0.45 31.06 -2.53
C SER A 2 -1.19 29.74 -2.72
N ARG A 3 -2.41 29.79 -3.28
CA ARG A 3 -3.15 28.61 -3.76
C ARG A 3 -2.46 28.13 -5.03
N PHE A 4 -1.46 27.25 -4.90
CA PHE A 4 -0.85 26.59 -6.05
C PHE A 4 -1.93 25.76 -6.77
N LYS A 5 -2.44 26.30 -7.89
CA LYS A 5 -3.28 25.55 -8.83
C LYS A 5 -2.43 24.42 -9.38
N VAL A 6 -2.67 23.21 -8.89
CA VAL A 6 -2.09 21.99 -9.45
C VAL A 6 -2.47 21.97 -10.94
N SER A 7 -1.47 22.00 -11.82
CA SER A 7 -1.67 22.03 -13.27
C SER A 7 -2.44 20.79 -13.71
N THR A 8 -3.21 20.89 -14.80
CA THR A 8 -3.94 19.75 -15.38
C THR A 8 -2.98 18.59 -15.68
N GLN A 9 -1.75 18.89 -16.09
CA GLN A 9 -0.71 17.89 -16.31
C GLN A 9 -0.37 17.10 -15.04
N ASN A 10 -0.23 17.77 -13.89
CA ASN A 10 0.03 17.08 -12.61
C ASN A 10 -1.12 16.16 -12.19
N LYS A 11 -2.37 16.52 -12.52
CA LYS A 11 -3.54 15.67 -12.25
C LYS A 11 -3.55 14.45 -13.16
N ILE A 12 -3.23 14.62 -14.44
CA ILE A 12 -3.10 13.52 -15.41
C ILE A 12 -1.98 12.58 -14.98
N ASP A 13 -0.81 13.11 -14.63
CA ASP A 13 0.33 12.30 -14.17
C ASP A 13 0.02 11.54 -12.88
N GLN A 14 -0.71 12.16 -11.93
CA GLN A 14 -1.19 11.46 -10.73
C GLN A 14 -2.15 10.33 -11.08
N HIS A 15 -3.09 10.58 -11.98
CA HIS A 15 -4.08 9.60 -12.39
C HIS A 15 -3.46 8.43 -13.17
N ILE A 16 -2.51 8.70 -14.07
CA ILE A 16 -1.74 7.67 -14.78
C ILE A 16 -0.93 6.83 -13.78
N LYS A 17 -0.28 7.48 -12.81
CA LYS A 17 0.41 6.77 -11.72
C LYS A 17 -0.56 5.93 -10.90
N GLU A 18 -1.79 6.37 -10.67
CA GLU A 18 -2.83 5.60 -9.99
C GLU A 18 -3.28 4.37 -10.79
N LEU A 19 -3.46 4.51 -12.10
CA LEU A 19 -3.87 3.41 -13.00
C LEU A 19 -2.76 2.36 -13.18
N LEU A 20 -1.51 2.79 -13.24
CA LEU A 20 -0.34 1.92 -13.44
C LEU A 20 0.20 1.32 -12.14
N ARG A 21 -0.35 1.71 -10.97
CA ARG A 21 0.07 1.17 -9.68
C ARG A 21 -0.23 -0.34 -9.62
N PRO A 22 0.72 -1.16 -9.12
CA PRO A 22 0.45 -2.57 -8.87
C PRO A 22 -0.78 -2.71 -7.98
N LYS A 23 -1.80 -3.42 -8.47
CA LYS A 23 -3.02 -3.69 -7.69
C LYS A 23 -2.61 -4.46 -6.44
N LEU A 24 -2.83 -3.87 -5.28
CA LEU A 24 -2.67 -4.57 -4.01
C LEU A 24 -3.59 -5.78 -4.01
N ILE A 25 -3.07 -6.93 -3.62
CA ILE A 25 -3.80 -8.19 -3.70
C ILE A 25 -4.54 -8.36 -2.37
N VAL A 26 -5.88 -8.32 -2.43
CA VAL A 26 -6.72 -8.62 -1.27
C VAL A 26 -6.44 -10.06 -0.80
N GLY A 27 -6.25 -10.24 0.51
CA GLY A 27 -5.88 -11.52 1.12
C GLY A 27 -4.37 -11.79 1.18
N ALA A 28 -3.54 -11.05 0.44
CA ALA A 28 -2.09 -11.22 0.50
C ALA A 28 -1.50 -10.66 1.80
N ILE A 29 -0.43 -11.30 2.26
CA ILE A 29 0.36 -10.90 3.42
C ILE A 29 1.64 -10.24 2.93
N TYR A 30 1.76 -8.95 3.19
CA TYR A 30 2.95 -8.17 2.87
C TYR A 30 3.87 -8.15 4.10
N GLN A 31 5.14 -8.46 3.90
CA GLN A 31 6.14 -8.54 4.95
C GLN A 31 7.03 -7.29 4.92
N PHE A 32 7.19 -6.65 6.07
CA PHE A 32 7.95 -5.42 6.24
C PHE A 32 9.07 -5.61 7.26
N ARG A 33 10.21 -4.96 7.05
CA ARG A 33 11.31 -4.90 8.01
C ARG A 33 11.91 -3.49 8.01
N GLY A 34 11.97 -2.86 9.18
CA GLY A 34 12.52 -1.51 9.35
C GLY A 34 14.04 -1.48 9.14
N HIS A 35 14.75 -2.29 9.92
CA HIS A 35 16.20 -2.48 9.87
C HIS A 35 16.57 -3.96 9.81
N ALA A 36 17.82 -4.28 9.42
CA ALA A 36 18.26 -5.66 9.19
C ALA A 36 18.01 -6.63 10.36
N TYR A 37 18.03 -6.13 11.59
CA TYR A 37 17.83 -6.90 12.83
C TYR A 37 16.40 -6.83 13.38
N ASP A 38 15.52 -6.03 12.78
CA ASP A 38 14.14 -5.92 13.25
C ASP A 38 13.33 -7.16 12.89
N PRO A 39 12.37 -7.55 13.75
CA PRO A 39 11.43 -8.61 13.41
C PRO A 39 10.63 -8.23 12.16
N ILE A 40 10.34 -9.23 11.33
CA ILE A 40 9.45 -9.04 10.19
C ILE A 40 8.05 -8.77 10.72
N VAL A 41 7.45 -7.67 10.26
CA VAL A 41 6.06 -7.33 10.55
C VAL A 41 5.21 -7.70 9.35
N GLU A 42 4.21 -8.54 9.59
CA GLU A 42 3.27 -8.96 8.57
C GLU A 42 2.04 -8.05 8.55
N ARG A 43 1.57 -7.72 7.34
CA ARG A 43 0.33 -6.98 7.12
C ARG A 43 -0.52 -7.69 6.09
N LYS A 44 -1.61 -8.31 6.54
CA LYS A 44 -2.59 -8.95 5.66
C LYS A 44 -3.53 -7.90 5.08
N VAL A 45 -3.61 -7.78 3.77
CA VAL A 45 -4.57 -6.89 3.12
C VAL A 45 -5.97 -7.47 3.26
N LEU A 46 -6.88 -6.70 3.85
CA LEU A 46 -8.27 -7.09 4.10
C LEU A 46 -9.19 -6.58 3.00
N SER A 47 -9.02 -5.33 2.56
CA SER A 47 -9.77 -4.74 1.46
C SER A 47 -8.95 -3.67 0.76
N VAL A 48 -9.25 -3.44 -0.52
CA VAL A 48 -8.65 -2.38 -1.34
C VAL A 48 -9.79 -1.68 -2.06
N ASP A 49 -9.95 -0.39 -1.80
CA ASP A 49 -10.90 0.48 -2.50
C ASP A 49 -10.16 1.29 -3.58
N GLU A 50 -10.80 2.28 -4.21
CA GLU A 50 -10.16 3.07 -5.27
C GLU A 50 -8.93 3.86 -4.82
N ARG A 51 -8.87 4.26 -3.53
CA ARG A 51 -7.81 5.14 -3.00
C ARG A 51 -7.14 4.63 -1.74
N THR A 52 -7.77 3.68 -1.06
CA THR A 52 -7.38 3.22 0.28
C THR A 52 -7.19 1.72 0.31
N VAL A 53 -6.33 1.29 1.22
CA VAL A 53 -6.14 -0.12 1.58
C VAL A 53 -6.34 -0.26 3.07
N THR A 54 -7.15 -1.26 3.43
CA THR A 54 -7.32 -1.69 4.81
C THR A 54 -6.55 -2.99 5.01
N TYR A 55 -5.73 -3.04 6.05
CA TYR A 55 -4.86 -4.18 6.35
C TYR A 55 -4.82 -4.46 7.85
N GLN A 56 -4.55 -5.70 8.20
CA GLN A 56 -4.41 -6.14 9.59
C GLN A 56 -2.98 -5.87 10.09
N LYS A 57 -2.84 -5.17 11.20
CA LYS A 57 -1.61 -5.11 12.02
C LYS A 57 -1.74 -6.02 13.25
N PRO A 58 -0.64 -6.33 13.95
CA PRO A 58 -0.71 -7.01 15.26
C PRO A 58 -1.61 -6.28 16.26
N THR A 59 -1.64 -4.94 16.20
CA THR A 59 -2.44 -4.10 17.11
C THR A 59 -3.90 -3.93 16.68
N GLY A 60 -4.32 -4.49 15.53
CA GLY A 60 -5.65 -4.29 14.97
C GLY A 60 -5.65 -3.83 13.50
N PRO A 61 -6.83 -3.71 12.87
CA PRO A 61 -6.97 -3.23 11.50
C PRO A 61 -6.56 -1.76 11.40
N ALA A 62 -5.98 -1.39 10.25
CA ALA A 62 -5.68 -0.01 9.91
C ALA A 62 -5.90 0.25 8.43
N THR A 63 -6.22 1.51 8.11
CA THR A 63 -6.47 1.97 6.75
C THR A 63 -5.50 3.10 6.42
N CYS A 64 -4.91 3.04 5.23
CA CYS A 64 -4.15 4.17 4.68
C CYS A 64 -4.38 4.26 3.16
N SER A 65 -3.88 5.33 2.54
CA SER A 65 -3.95 5.43 1.08
C SER A 65 -3.07 4.37 0.41
N ILE A 66 -3.48 3.90 -0.77
CA ILE A 66 -2.73 2.92 -1.57
C ILE A 66 -1.30 3.41 -1.80
N SER A 67 -1.14 4.70 -2.13
CA SER A 67 0.18 5.32 -2.34
C SER A 67 1.07 5.24 -1.11
N THR A 68 0.50 5.40 0.09
CA THR A 68 1.25 5.35 1.34
C THR A 68 1.69 3.92 1.64
N PHE A 69 0.78 2.95 1.45
CA PHE A 69 1.11 1.53 1.64
C PHE A 69 2.20 1.05 0.68
N GLN A 70 2.12 1.46 -0.59
CA GLN A 70 3.13 1.13 -1.59
C GLN A 70 4.48 1.76 -1.27
N ARG A 71 4.54 3.05 -0.90
CA ARG A 71 5.80 3.68 -0.47
C ARG A 71 6.41 2.98 0.73
N LEU A 72 5.58 2.58 1.70
CA LEU A 72 6.01 1.77 2.84
C LEU A 72 6.62 0.44 2.39
N TYR A 73 6.02 -0.20 1.39
CA TYR A 73 6.51 -1.48 0.86
C TYR A 73 7.76 -1.33 -0.01
N GLU A 74 7.89 -0.23 -0.77
CA GLU A 74 9.11 0.08 -1.52
C GLU A 74 10.30 0.33 -0.57
N SER A 75 10.07 1.02 0.55
CA SER A 75 11.14 1.33 1.51
C SER A 75 11.49 0.17 2.45
N HIS A 76 10.51 -0.64 2.84
CA HIS A 76 10.66 -1.63 3.92
C HIS A 76 10.16 -3.03 3.57
N GLY A 77 9.63 -3.24 2.37
CA GLY A 77 9.11 -4.53 1.94
C GLY A 77 10.22 -5.55 1.73
N VAL A 78 10.05 -6.73 2.32
CA VAL A 78 11.01 -7.84 2.21
C VAL A 78 10.42 -9.08 1.54
N GLY A 79 9.10 -9.12 1.36
CA GLY A 79 8.42 -10.25 0.75
C GLY A 79 6.91 -10.04 0.68
N MET A 80 6.24 -10.86 -0.12
CA MET A 80 4.78 -10.93 -0.20
C MET A 80 4.39 -12.41 -0.33
N VAL A 81 3.59 -12.89 0.61
CA VAL A 81 2.96 -14.20 0.56
C VAL A 81 1.56 -14.01 -0.01
N ARG A 82 1.26 -14.61 -1.16
CA ARG A 82 -0.12 -14.68 -1.63
C ARG A 82 -0.86 -15.59 -0.67
N GLY A 83 -1.78 -15.02 0.12
CA GLY A 83 -2.76 -15.84 0.81
C GLY A 83 -3.53 -16.58 -0.27
N GLU A 84 -3.39 -17.89 -0.31
CA GLU A 84 -4.15 -18.73 -1.22
C GLU A 84 -5.63 -18.37 -1.05
N VAL A 85 -6.25 -17.91 -2.14
CA VAL A 85 -7.70 -17.90 -2.24
C VAL A 85 -8.06 -19.38 -2.28
N GLN A 86 -8.32 -19.98 -1.12
CA GLN A 86 -9.01 -21.26 -1.07
C GLN A 86 -10.34 -21.03 -1.79
N SER A 87 -10.42 -21.65 -2.98
CA SER A 87 -11.60 -21.66 -3.83
C SER A 87 -12.65 -22.60 -3.27
#